data_AF-A0A6I5HX43-F1
#
_entry.id   AF-A0A6I5HX43-F1
#
_cell.length_a   1.000
_cell.length_b   1.000
_cell.length_c   1.000
_cell.angle_alpha   90.00
_cell.angle_beta   90.00
_cell.angle_gamma   90.00
#
_symmetry.space_group_name_H-M   'P 1'
#
loop_
_entity.id
_entity.type
_entity.pdbx_description
1 polymer ?
#
loop_
_entity_poly.entity_id
_entity_poly.type
_entity_poly.pdbx_seq_one_letter_code
_entity_poly.pdbx_strand_id
1 'polypeptide(L)' 'MNESMAIAVVGMSCRFPGAEGGPGEFWEGLVGGFDAVGEVPSDRW' A
#
# COMPACT_ATOMS: atom_id res chain seq x y z
N MET A 1 18.51 -28.42 -13.36
CA MET A 1 18.79 -26.98 -13.15
C MET A 1 17.53 -26.38 -12.55
N ASN A 2 17.55 -26.09 -11.25
CA ASN A 2 16.42 -25.42 -10.59
C ASN A 2 16.61 -23.92 -10.79
N GLU A 3 16.24 -23.43 -11.98
CA GLU A 3 16.35 -22.01 -12.29
C GLU A 3 15.09 -21.31 -11.78
N SER A 4 15.13 -20.85 -10.53
CA SER A 4 14.17 -19.85 -10.07
C SER A 4 14.48 -18.54 -10.78
N MET A 5 13.75 -18.24 -11.85
CA MET A 5 13.87 -16.92 -12.51
C MET A 5 13.44 -15.83 -11.52
N ALA A 6 14.40 -14.98 -11.15
CA ALA A 6 14.12 -13.81 -10.32
C ALA A 6 13.32 -12.79 -11.11
N ILE A 7 12.21 -12.32 -10.54
CA ILE A 7 11.37 -11.29 -11.13
C ILE A 7 11.54 -10.01 -10.31
N ALA A 8 11.89 -8.91 -10.98
CA ALA A 8 12.07 -7.61 -10.35
C ALA A 8 10.76 -6.81 -10.35
N VAL A 9 10.43 -6.19 -9.21
CA VAL A 9 9.43 -5.12 -9.14
C VAL A 9 10.16 -3.81 -9.42
N VAL A 10 10.04 -3.31 -10.65
CA VAL A 10 10.73 -2.09 -11.11
C VAL A 10 9.93 -0.80 -10.88
N GLY A 11 8.68 -0.94 -10.45
CA GLY A 11 7.79 0.18 -10.12
C GLY A 11 6.49 -0.33 -9.52
N MET A 12 5.79 0.53 -8.78
CA MET A 12 4.49 0.23 -8.18
C MET A 12 3.60 1.47 -8.17
N SER A 13 2.29 1.25 -8.10
CA SER A 13 1.29 2.28 -7.83
C SER A 13 0.23 1.66 -6.92
N CYS A 14 -0.30 2.46 -5.99
CA CYS A 14 -1.32 2.01 -5.05
C CYS A 14 -2.14 3.19 -4.55
N ARG A 15 -3.31 2.89 -3.98
CA ARG A 15 -4.11 3.82 -3.19
C ARG A 15 -4.61 3.05 -1.98
N PHE A 16 -4.12 3.41 -0.80
CA PHE A 16 -4.48 2.76 0.46
C PHE A 16 -5.13 3.77 1.41
N PRO A 17 -5.93 3.31 2.40
CA PRO A 17 -6.43 4.18 3.45
C PRO A 17 -5.28 4.94 4.13
N GLY A 18 -5.39 6.27 4.19
CA GLY A 18 -4.34 7.15 4.74
C GLY A 18 -3.09 7.32 3.87
N ALA A 19 -3.05 6.76 2.66
CA ALA A 19 -1.94 6.87 1.71
C ALA A 19 -2.47 7.05 0.28
N GLU A 20 -3.11 8.20 0.06
CA GLU A 20 -3.73 8.52 -1.23
C GLU A 20 -2.72 9.08 -2.23
N GLY A 21 -1.61 9.65 -1.76
CA GLY A 21 -0.47 10.10 -2.56
C GLY A 21 0.42 8.97 -3.09
N GLY A 22 0.09 7.72 -2.75
CA GLY A 22 0.64 6.54 -3.40
C GLY A 22 1.70 5.79 -2.57
N PRO A 23 2.66 5.12 -3.25
CA PRO A 23 3.60 4.20 -2.59
C PRO A 23 4.47 4.80 -1.50
N GLY A 24 4.85 6.07 -1.63
CA GLY A 24 5.68 6.77 -0.65
C GLY A 24 4.96 6.96 0.68
N GLU A 25 3.76 7.56 0.65
CA GLU A 25 2.92 7.72 1.85
C GLU A 25 2.56 6.37 2.46
N PHE A 26 2.31 5.35 1.63
CA PHE A 26 2.04 4.00 2.12
C PHE A 26 3.23 3.43 2.88
N TRP A 27 4.44 3.59 2.34
CA TRP A 27 5.66 3.14 3.02
C TRP A 27 5.91 3.89 4.32
N GLU A 28 5.72 5.21 4.34
CA GLU A 28 5.85 6.04 5.54
C GLU A 28 4.83 5.62 6.62
N GLY A 29 3.58 5.35 6.24
CA GLY A 29 2.54 4.86 7.15
C GLY A 29 2.87 3.49 7.76
N LEU A 30 3.41 2.56 6.95
CA LEU A 30 3.85 1.24 7.44
C LEU A 30 5.01 1.37 8.44
N VAL A 31 6.02 2.18 8.11
CA VAL A 31 7.17 2.42 8.99
C VAL A 31 6.74 3.12 10.28
N GLY A 32 5.77 4.04 10.18
CA GLY A 32 5.21 4.79 11.31
C GLY A 32 4.21 4.02 12.17
N GLY A 33 3.76 2.83 11.75
CA GLY A 33 2.76 2.04 12.47
C GLY A 33 1.37 2.69 12.52
N PHE A 34 0.99 3.41 11.46
CA PHE A 34 -0.29 4.11 11.36
C PHE A 34 -1.48 3.14 11.40
N ASP A 35 -2.48 3.45 12.22
CA ASP A 35 -3.78 2.77 12.22
C ASP A 35 -4.72 3.45 11.22
N ALA A 36 -5.09 2.71 10.17
CA ALA A 36 -5.97 3.19 9.11
C ALA A 36 -7.42 2.70 9.24
N VAL A 37 -7.77 2.05 10.35
CA VAL A 37 -9.13 1.55 10.60
C VAL A 37 -10.06 2.70 10.99
N GLY A 38 -11.25 2.71 10.42
CA GLY A 38 -12.27 3.71 10.71
C GLY A 38 -13.69 3.18 10.49
N GLU A 39 -14.68 3.98 10.85
CA GLU A 39 -16.08 3.70 10.53
C GLU A 39 -16.31 3.69 9.01
N VAL A 40 -17.32 2.93 8.59
CA VAL A 40 -17.70 2.91 7.16
C VAL A 40 -18.29 4.28 6.81
N PRO A 41 -17.80 4.97 5.76
CA PRO A 41 -18.33 6.27 5.36
C PRO A 41 -19.81 6.20 4.97
N SER A 42 -20.60 7.20 5.36
CA SER A 42 -22.06 7.23 5.13
C SER A 42 -22.50 7.27 3.67
N ASP A 43 -21.57 7.57 2.76
CA ASP A 43 -21.76 7.62 1.31
C ASP A 43 -21.36 6.31 0.59
N ARG A 44 -21.06 5.23 1.33
CA ARG A 44 -20.58 3.94 0.76
C ARG A 44 -21.63 2.84 0.72
N TRP A 45 -22.88 3.14 1.10
CA TRP A 45 -24.03 2.25 0.97
C TRP A 45 -25.23 2.99 0.36
#